data_AF-A0A522PP66-F1
#
_entry.id   AF-A0A522PP66-F1
#
_cell.length_a   1.000
_cell.length_b   1.000
_cell.length_c   1.000
_cell.angle_alpha   90.00
_cell.angle_beta   90.00
_cell.angle_gamma   90.00
#
_symmetry.space_group_name_H-M   'P 1'
#
loop_
_entity.id
_entity.type
_entity.pdbx_description
1 polymer ?
#
loop_
_entity_poly.entity_id
_entity_poly.type
_entity_poly.pdbx_seq_one_letter_code
_entity_poly.pdbx_strand_id
1 'polypeptide(L)'
;MLFDSEAPKPKTGIRKYWPLVVIIVVIGGVIGYFALHNLPEKRAVANFLTQLQDGNYKEAYRLWQPAADYTYDDFLHDWGPQGDYGKVREFKIVGAESRGKAVVIVIVTINNRTPALALLVDRNTKGLAYSPY
;
A
#
# COMPACT_ATOMS: atom_id res chain seq x y z
N MET A 1 40.88 50.07 40.83
CA MET A 1 40.32 49.73 39.51
C MET A 1 39.95 48.26 39.57
N LEU A 2 38.69 47.95 39.90
CA LEU A 2 38.19 46.58 39.94
C LEU A 2 37.85 46.18 38.50
N PHE A 3 38.40 45.06 38.05
CA PHE A 3 38.05 44.44 36.77
C PHE A 3 36.64 43.89 36.87
N ASP A 4 35.65 44.69 36.46
CA ASP A 4 34.28 44.23 36.29
C ASP A 4 34.24 43.35 35.03
N SER A 5 34.43 42.05 35.22
CA SER A 5 34.42 41.07 34.14
C SER A 5 33.03 40.45 34.10
N GLU A 6 32.17 40.95 33.21
CA GLU A 6 30.89 40.30 32.93
C GLU A 6 31.15 38.85 32.49
N ALA A 7 30.64 37.88 33.26
CA ALA A 7 30.72 36.47 32.90
C ALA A 7 30.00 36.27 31.55
N PRO A 8 30.61 35.56 30.58
CA PRO A 8 30.01 35.41 29.26
C PRO A 8 28.66 34.69 29.40
N LYS A 9 27.55 35.39 29.09
CA LYS A 9 26.21 34.79 29.07
C LYS A 9 26.24 33.55 28.18
N PRO A 10 25.86 32.37 28.67
CA PRO A 10 25.89 31.16 27.87
C PRO A 10 24.96 31.33 26.69
N LYS A 11 25.52 31.38 25.47
CA LYS A 11 24.78 31.36 24.21
C LYS A 11 24.19 29.96 23.97
N THR A 12 23.37 29.46 24.87
CA THR A 12 22.60 28.23 24.66
C THR A 12 21.18 28.60 24.27
N GLY A 13 21.04 29.07 23.03
CA GLY A 13 19.74 29.23 22.40
C GLY A 13 19.20 27.90 21.89
N ILE A 14 17.88 27.74 21.92
CA ILE A 14 17.13 26.60 21.35
C ILE A 14 17.59 26.23 19.92
N ARG A 15 18.22 27.16 19.19
CA ARG A 15 18.90 26.96 17.91
C ARG A 15 19.88 25.78 17.87
N LYS A 16 20.50 25.35 19.00
CA LYS A 16 21.36 24.15 19.04
C LYS A 16 20.60 22.87 18.66
N TYR A 17 19.29 22.81 18.91
CA TYR A 17 18.47 21.63 18.61
C TYR A 17 17.92 21.63 17.19
N TRP A 18 18.05 22.73 16.44
CA TRP A 18 17.62 22.82 15.05
C TRP A 18 18.12 21.67 14.16
N PRO A 19 19.43 21.32 14.15
CA PRO A 19 19.90 20.18 13.36
C PRO A 19 19.25 18.85 13.76
N LEU A 20 18.96 18.62 15.05
CA LEU A 20 18.28 17.41 15.51
C LEU A 20 16.84 17.33 15.00
N VAL A 21 16.12 18.46 15.06
CA VAL A 21 14.75 18.55 14.52
C VAL A 21 14.74 18.27 13.02
N VAL A 22 15.70 18.83 12.27
CA VAL A 22 15.82 18.57 10.82
C VAL A 22 16.04 17.08 10.55
N ILE A 23 16.93 16.41 11.29
CA ILE A 23 17.18 14.97 11.13
C ILE A 23 15.91 14.16 11.38
N ILE A 24 15.16 14.46 12.44
CA ILE A 24 13.91 13.76 12.76
C ILE A 24 12.87 13.94 11.65
N VAL A 25 12.72 15.16 11.12
CA VAL A 25 11.81 15.45 10.01
C VAL A 25 12.21 14.70 8.74
N VAL A 26 13.52 14.65 8.43
CA VAL A 26 14.01 13.91 7.25
C VAL A 26 13.74 12.42 7.40
N ILE A 27 14.09 11.81 8.54
CA ILE A 27 13.86 10.39 8.79
C ILE A 27 12.35 10.07 8.76
N GLY A 28 11.55 10.88 9.45
CA GLY A 28 10.10 10.75 9.45
C GLY A 28 9.49 10.89 8.05
N GLY A 29 10.00 11.82 7.26
CA GLY A 29 9.60 12.03 5.87
C GLY A 29 9.92 10.84 4.97
N VAL A 30 11.12 10.24 5.12
CA VAL A 30 11.51 9.05 4.36
C VAL A 30 10.65 7.84 4.74
N ILE A 31 10.48 7.58 6.04
CA ILE A 31 9.62 6.48 6.51
C ILE A 31 8.18 6.68 6.04
N GLY A 32 7.65 7.89 6.21
CA GLY A 32 6.31 8.26 5.75
C GLY A 32 6.16 8.08 4.24
N TYR A 33 7.16 8.48 3.46
CA TYR A 33 7.16 8.27 2.01
C TYR A 33 7.05 6.79 1.67
N PHE A 34 7.94 5.92 2.16
CA PHE A 34 7.89 4.50 1.83
C PHE A 34 6.61 3.80 2.32
N ALA A 35 6.07 4.20 3.47
CA ALA A 35 4.82 3.66 3.99
C ALA A 35 3.60 4.07 3.16
N LEU A 36 3.56 5.32 2.70
CA LEU A 36 2.40 5.91 2.03
C LEU A 36 2.46 5.82 0.50
N HIS A 37 3.64 5.60 -0.09
CA HIS A 37 3.84 5.62 -1.55
C HIS A 37 3.04 4.55 -2.30
N ASN A 38 2.77 3.40 -1.66
CA ASN A 38 1.97 2.31 -2.23
C ASN A 38 0.58 2.18 -1.59
N LEU A 39 0.17 3.18 -0.81
CA LEU A 39 -1.12 3.17 -0.12
C LEU A 39 -2.32 3.18 -1.08
N PRO A 40 -2.33 3.94 -2.19
CA PRO A 40 -3.43 3.90 -3.15
C PRO A 40 -3.64 2.51 -3.76
N GLU A 41 -2.56 1.79 -4.07
CA GLU A 41 -2.62 0.46 -4.68
C GLU A 41 -3.08 -0.60 -3.68
N LYS A 42 -2.58 -0.52 -2.43
CA LYS A 42 -3.11 -1.36 -1.33
C LYS A 42 -4.60 -1.12 -1.12
N ARG A 43 -5.06 0.13 -1.19
CA ARG A 43 -6.49 0.48 -1.07
C ARG A 43 -7.32 -0.03 -2.24
N ALA A 44 -6.79 -0.03 -3.46
CA ALA A 44 -7.47 -0.58 -4.63
C ALA A 44 -7.72 -2.09 -4.46
N VAL A 45 -6.69 -2.84 -4.03
CA VAL A 45 -6.80 -4.27 -3.74
C VAL A 45 -7.73 -4.55 -2.57
N ALA A 46 -7.63 -3.78 -1.48
CA ALA A 46 -8.55 -3.89 -0.37
C ALA A 46 -10.00 -3.67 -0.82
N ASN A 47 -10.28 -2.63 -1.61
CA ASN A 47 -11.63 -2.37 -2.13
C ASN A 47 -12.14 -3.53 -3.00
N PHE A 48 -11.31 -4.04 -3.91
CA PHE A 48 -11.63 -5.22 -4.72
C PHE A 48 -12.01 -6.43 -3.86
N LEU A 49 -11.18 -6.79 -2.88
CA LEU A 49 -11.42 -7.94 -2.01
C LEU A 49 -12.63 -7.73 -1.09
N THR A 50 -12.90 -6.49 -0.64
CA THR A 50 -14.12 -6.16 0.09
C THR A 50 -15.37 -6.38 -0.77
N GLN A 51 -15.36 -5.96 -2.05
CA GLN A 51 -16.50 -6.23 -2.93
C GLN A 51 -16.75 -7.74 -3.09
N LEU A 52 -15.69 -8.54 -3.21
CA LEU A 52 -15.82 -10.01 -3.25
C LEU A 52 -16.39 -10.57 -1.95
N GLN A 53 -15.92 -10.07 -0.80
CA GLN A 53 -16.40 -10.49 0.52
C GLN A 53 -17.88 -10.19 0.72
N ASP A 54 -18.34 -9.02 0.25
CA ASP A 54 -19.72 -8.57 0.29
C ASP A 54 -20.61 -9.25 -0.77
N GLY A 55 -20.02 -10.02 -1.70
CA GLY A 55 -20.73 -10.70 -2.78
C GLY A 55 -21.07 -9.80 -3.98
N ASN A 56 -20.48 -8.60 -4.05
CA ASN A 56 -20.66 -7.63 -5.12
C ASN A 56 -19.77 -7.95 -6.33
N TYR A 57 -19.89 -9.16 -6.89
CA TYR A 57 -18.98 -9.66 -7.94
C TYR A 57 -18.94 -8.80 -9.20
N LYS A 58 -20.05 -8.14 -9.57
CA LYS A 58 -20.07 -7.24 -10.74
C LYS A 58 -19.19 -6.02 -10.53
N GLU A 59 -19.21 -5.43 -9.33
CA GLU A 59 -18.33 -4.31 -9.03
C GLU A 59 -16.88 -4.74 -8.86
N ALA A 60 -16.65 -5.91 -8.25
CA ALA A 60 -15.31 -6.50 -8.20
C ALA A 60 -14.73 -6.69 -9.62
N TYR A 61 -15.53 -7.21 -10.57
CA TYR A 61 -15.14 -7.36 -11.97
C TYR A 61 -14.83 -6.02 -12.66
N ARG A 62 -15.62 -4.98 -12.39
CA ARG A 62 -15.35 -3.63 -12.92
C ARG A 62 -14.05 -3.06 -12.37
N LEU A 63 -13.74 -3.31 -11.10
CA LEU A 63 -12.47 -2.91 -10.49
C LEU A 63 -11.28 -3.69 -11.06
N TRP A 64 -11.47 -4.97 -11.37
CA TRP A 64 -10.45 -5.81 -12.00
C TRP A 64 -9.94 -5.19 -13.31
N GLN A 65 -10.79 -4.54 -14.10
CA GLN A 65 -10.42 -3.98 -15.42
C GLN A 65 -9.74 -5.03 -16.32
N PRO A 66 -10.45 -6.14 -16.61
CA PRO A 66 -9.88 -7.23 -17.40
C PRO A 66 -9.46 -6.79 -18.80
N ALA A 67 -8.50 -7.52 -19.36
CA ALA A 67 -8.27 -7.52 -20.80
C ALA A 67 -9.55 -7.95 -21.53
N ALA A 68 -9.71 -7.52 -22.79
CA ALA A 68 -10.96 -7.69 -23.53
C ALA A 68 -11.40 -9.15 -23.74
N ASP A 69 -10.46 -10.10 -23.61
CA ASP A 69 -10.65 -11.54 -23.73
C ASP A 69 -11.05 -12.24 -22.42
N TYR A 70 -10.89 -11.58 -21.27
CA TYR A 70 -11.25 -12.14 -19.96
C TYR A 70 -12.67 -11.74 -19.60
N THR A 71 -13.58 -12.72 -19.61
CA THR A 71 -15.01 -12.49 -19.46
C THR A 71 -15.45 -12.48 -18.00
N TYR A 72 -16.71 -12.10 -17.77
CA TYR A 72 -17.30 -12.17 -16.42
C TYR A 72 -17.47 -13.62 -15.93
N ASP A 73 -17.68 -14.57 -16.83
CA ASP A 73 -17.79 -15.99 -16.46
C ASP A 73 -16.43 -16.54 -16.04
N ASP A 74 -15.34 -16.17 -16.73
CA ASP A 74 -13.97 -16.47 -16.30
C ASP A 74 -13.68 -15.85 -14.92
N PHE A 75 -14.11 -14.61 -14.73
CA PHE A 75 -13.99 -13.95 -13.43
C PHE A 75 -14.74 -14.70 -12.31
N LEU A 76 -15.94 -15.21 -12.57
CA LEU A 76 -16.70 -15.97 -11.59
C LEU A 76 -16.11 -17.37 -11.34
N HIS A 77 -15.45 -17.96 -12.34
CA HIS A 77 -14.71 -19.20 -12.16
C HIS A 77 -13.54 -19.03 -11.18
N ASP A 78 -12.86 -17.89 -11.23
CA ASP A 78 -11.76 -17.59 -10.33
C ASP A 78 -12.24 -17.10 -8.95
N TRP A 79 -13.07 -16.06 -8.97
CA TRP A 79 -13.38 -15.21 -7.81
C TRP A 79 -14.80 -15.39 -7.27
N GLY A 80 -15.63 -16.16 -7.95
CA GLY A 80 -17.01 -16.41 -7.53
C GLY A 80 -17.11 -17.21 -6.23
N PRO A 81 -18.33 -17.36 -5.68
CA PRO A 81 -18.52 -18.06 -4.40
C PRO A 81 -18.10 -19.53 -4.45
N GLN A 82 -18.15 -20.14 -5.63
CA GLN A 82 -17.70 -21.51 -5.92
C GLN A 82 -16.41 -21.54 -6.77
N GLY A 83 -15.76 -20.39 -6.94
CA GLY A 83 -14.53 -20.30 -7.73
C GLY A 83 -13.31 -20.87 -7.00
N ASP A 84 -12.15 -20.75 -7.62
CA ASP A 84 -10.87 -21.30 -7.14
C ASP A 84 -10.55 -20.90 -5.68
N TYR A 85 -10.81 -19.64 -5.32
CA TYR A 85 -10.58 -19.14 -3.97
C TYR A 85 -11.75 -19.40 -3.00
N GLY A 86 -12.88 -19.87 -3.54
CA GLY A 86 -14.19 -19.93 -2.89
C GLY A 86 -14.67 -18.54 -2.46
N LYS A 87 -15.81 -18.49 -1.75
CA LYS A 87 -16.29 -17.25 -1.16
C LYS A 87 -15.22 -16.60 -0.27
N VAL A 88 -14.86 -15.37 -0.59
CA VAL A 88 -13.96 -14.54 0.24
C VAL A 88 -14.68 -14.23 1.55
N ARG A 89 -14.08 -14.59 2.69
CA ARG A 89 -14.62 -14.30 4.04
C ARG A 89 -13.71 -13.36 4.82
N GLU A 90 -12.41 -13.48 4.56
CA GLU A 90 -11.38 -12.64 5.15
C GLU A 90 -10.23 -12.50 4.16
N PHE A 91 -9.51 -11.39 4.27
CA PHE A 91 -8.28 -11.17 3.53
C PHE A 91 -7.29 -10.33 4.34
N LYS A 92 -6.01 -10.48 4.03
CA LYS A 92 -4.94 -9.65 4.62
C LYS A 92 -3.97 -9.25 3.53
N ILE A 93 -3.58 -7.98 3.51
CA ILE A 93 -2.47 -7.49 2.70
C ILE A 93 -1.20 -7.74 3.50
N VAL A 94 -0.33 -8.62 3.00
CA VAL A 94 0.91 -9.00 3.68
C VAL A 94 2.12 -8.22 3.17
N GLY A 95 2.03 -7.65 1.97
CA GLY A 95 3.13 -6.87 1.39
C GLY A 95 2.72 -6.09 0.15
N ALA A 96 3.58 -5.17 -0.26
CA ALA A 96 3.49 -4.56 -1.58
C ALA A 96 4.89 -4.18 -2.08
N GLU A 97 5.17 -4.44 -3.35
CA GLU A 97 6.44 -4.17 -4.00
C GLU A 97 6.22 -3.38 -5.30
N SER A 98 6.94 -2.29 -5.48
CA SER A 98 6.90 -1.52 -6.72
C SER A 98 7.68 -2.24 -7.81
N ARG A 99 7.06 -2.48 -8.97
CA ARG A 99 7.73 -2.96 -10.19
C ARG A 99 7.83 -1.81 -11.18
N GLY A 100 8.99 -1.15 -11.15
CA GLY A 100 9.22 0.06 -11.95
C GLY A 100 8.30 1.21 -11.54
N LYS A 101 7.92 2.03 -12.52
CA LYS A 101 7.12 3.25 -12.29
C LYS A 101 5.62 3.05 -12.45
N ALA A 102 5.17 2.02 -13.17
CA ALA A 102 3.77 1.89 -13.57
C ALA A 102 3.00 0.90 -12.71
N VAL A 103 3.68 -0.04 -12.05
CA VAL A 103 3.03 -1.22 -11.47
C VAL A 103 3.46 -1.42 -10.02
N VAL A 104 2.52 -1.91 -9.20
CA VAL A 104 2.77 -2.41 -7.85
C VAL A 104 2.22 -3.82 -7.74
N ILE A 105 3.02 -4.75 -7.22
CA ILE A 105 2.55 -6.07 -6.82
C ILE A 105 2.10 -5.95 -5.36
N VAL A 106 0.85 -6.31 -5.07
CA VAL A 106 0.30 -6.38 -3.72
C VAL A 106 0.09 -7.84 -3.39
N ILE A 107 0.71 -8.29 -2.30
CA ILE A 107 0.66 -9.68 -1.86
C ILE A 107 -0.43 -9.79 -0.81
N VAL A 108 -1.35 -10.73 -1.00
CA VAL A 108 -2.53 -10.91 -0.15
C VAL A 108 -2.73 -12.37 0.23
N THR A 109 -3.26 -12.61 1.42
CA THR A 109 -3.80 -13.92 1.80
C THR A 109 -5.32 -13.83 1.80
N ILE A 110 -5.99 -14.78 1.14
CA ILE A 110 -7.45 -14.90 1.11
C ILE A 110 -7.83 -16.11 1.95
N ASN A 111 -8.76 -15.95 2.88
CA ASN A 111 -9.21 -17.05 3.76
C ASN A 111 -8.04 -17.75 4.50
N ASN A 112 -7.00 -16.99 4.85
CA ASN A 112 -5.72 -17.46 5.41
C ASN A 112 -5.05 -18.62 4.61
N ARG A 113 -5.36 -18.76 3.31
CA ARG A 113 -4.73 -19.77 2.45
C ARG A 113 -3.28 -19.42 2.16
N THR A 114 -2.47 -20.48 2.00
CA THR A 114 -1.08 -20.43 1.58
C THR A 114 -0.90 -21.24 0.28
N PRO A 115 -0.10 -20.78 -0.70
CA PRO A 115 0.69 -19.55 -0.67
C PRO A 115 -0.15 -18.27 -0.77
N ALA A 116 0.45 -17.13 -0.39
CA ALA A 116 -0.17 -15.83 -0.59
C ALA A 116 -0.25 -15.52 -2.10
N LEU A 117 -1.34 -14.86 -2.50
CA LEU A 117 -1.59 -14.46 -3.88
C LEU A 117 -0.93 -13.10 -4.17
N ALA A 118 -0.24 -13.01 -5.30
CA ALA A 118 0.33 -11.76 -5.79
C ALA A 118 -0.60 -11.14 -6.84
N LEU A 119 -1.12 -9.96 -6.55
CA LEU A 119 -1.96 -9.18 -7.45
C LEU A 119 -1.18 -7.99 -7.99
N LEU A 120 -1.23 -7.81 -9.30
CA LEU A 120 -0.68 -6.67 -10.00
C LEU A 120 -1.69 -5.52 -9.96
N VAL A 121 -1.22 -4.30 -9.69
CA VAL A 121 -2.03 -3.08 -9.70
C VAL A 121 -1.36 -2.02 -10.56
N ASP A 122 -2.09 -1.51 -11.56
CA ASP A 122 -1.65 -0.35 -12.34
C ASP A 122 -1.75 0.94 -11.51
N ARG A 123 -0.70 1.76 -11.52
CA ARG A 123 -0.66 3.00 -10.72
C ARG A 123 -1.57 4.09 -11.24
N ASN A 124 -1.89 4.12 -12.53
CA ASN A 124 -2.70 5.16 -13.13
C ASN A 124 -4.18 4.79 -13.09
N THR A 125 -4.53 3.58 -13.56
CA THR A 125 -5.93 3.16 -13.69
C THR A 125 -6.47 2.46 -12.44
N LYS A 126 -5.58 1.96 -11.58
CA LYS A 126 -5.92 1.05 -10.46
C LYS A 126 -6.58 -0.25 -10.89
N GLY A 127 -6.49 -0.61 -12.17
CA GLY A 127 -6.87 -1.93 -12.67
C GLY A 127 -6.00 -3.01 -12.03
N LEU A 128 -6.58 -4.21 -11.90
CA LEU A 128 -5.95 -5.34 -11.25
C LEU A 128 -5.74 -6.49 -12.24
N ALA A 129 -4.67 -7.24 -12.05
CA ALA A 129 -4.44 -8.47 -12.78
C ALA A 129 -3.70 -9.47 -11.89
N TYR A 130 -3.64 -10.73 -12.33
CA TYR A 130 -2.69 -11.66 -11.72
C TYR A 130 -1.25 -11.22 -12.00
N SER A 131 -0.38 -11.38 -11.00
CA SER A 131 1.06 -11.21 -11.20
C SER A 131 1.60 -12.35 -12.07
N PRO A 132 2.36 -12.06 -13.14
CA PRO A 132 3.03 -13.10 -13.93
C PRO A 132 4.37 -13.57 -13.30
N TYR A 133 4.75 -13.00 -12.15
CA TYR A 133 6.00 -13.24 -11.42
C TYR A 133 5.79 -14.06 -10.17
#